data_AF-A0A349MW81-F1
#
_entry.id   AF-A0A349MW81-F1
#
_cell.length_a   1.000
_cell.length_b   1.000
_cell.length_c   1.000
_cell.angle_alpha   90.00
_cell.angle_beta   90.00
_cell.angle_gamma   90.00
#
_symmetry.space_group_name_H-M   'P 1'
#
loop_
_entity.id
_entity.type
_entity.pdbx_description
1 polymer ?
#
loop_
_entity_poly.entity_id
_entity_poly.type
_entity_poly.pdbx_seq_one_letter_code
_entity_poly.pdbx_strand_id
1 'polypeptide(L)'
;MKLIFQHLSYGLGIGSTIYLIYGLLPHADDPRYTPFEIASVLIVSMLIGLLSLIFQTDRISWTLQLVIHAVCTFVLVAAMGLINHWFTLQTMFQNALWSFLLVYVLVWVFLALDQLVTLRQINRRLKERR
;
A
#
# COMPACT_ATOMS: atom_id res chain seq x y z
N MET A 1 4.08 -0.20 21.32
CA MET A 1 3.30 -1.35 20.79
C MET A 1 2.04 -0.92 20.04
N LYS A 2 1.18 -0.05 20.60
CA LYS A 2 -0.06 0.41 19.93
C LYS A 2 0.16 0.99 18.53
N LEU A 3 1.19 1.82 18.35
CA LEU A 3 1.51 2.48 17.08
C LEU A 3 1.95 1.47 15.99
N ILE A 4 2.82 0.53 16.33
CA ILE A 4 3.27 -0.55 15.42
C ILE A 4 2.07 -1.39 14.97
N PHE A 5 1.22 -1.80 15.91
CA PHE A 5 0.01 -2.58 15.61
C PHE A 5 -0.96 -1.82 14.70
N GLN A 6 -1.15 -0.51 14.92
CA GLN A 6 -1.99 0.31 14.05
C GLN A 6 -1.46 0.32 12.60
N HIS A 7 -0.15 0.52 12.42
CA HIS A 7 0.47 0.57 11.10
C HIS A 7 0.38 -0.78 10.37
N LEU A 8 0.58 -1.88 11.09
CA LEU A 8 0.36 -3.24 10.59
C LEU A 8 -1.09 -3.42 10.10
N SER A 9 -2.06 -3.05 10.93
CA SER A 9 -3.49 -3.20 10.59
C SER A 9 -3.91 -2.32 9.41
N TYR A 10 -3.40 -1.09 9.31
CA TYR A 10 -3.66 -0.23 8.15
C TYR A 10 -3.07 -0.82 6.87
N GLY A 11 -1.81 -1.26 6.91
CA GLY A 11 -1.15 -1.91 5.79
C GLY A 11 -1.92 -3.15 5.33
N LEU A 12 -2.27 -4.04 6.28
CA LEU A 12 -3.07 -5.24 6.04
C LEU A 12 -4.42 -4.91 5.38
N GLY A 13 -5.13 -3.90 5.90
CA GLY A 13 -6.43 -3.48 5.38
C GLY A 13 -6.37 -2.97 3.94
N ILE A 14 -5.42 -2.06 3.65
CA ILE A 14 -5.24 -1.51 2.31
C ILE A 14 -4.83 -2.61 1.33
N GLY A 15 -3.79 -3.38 1.65
CA GLY A 15 -3.25 -4.38 0.73
C GLY A 15 -4.19 -5.55 0.45
N SER A 16 -4.91 -6.04 1.47
CA SER A 16 -5.94 -7.07 1.27
C SER A 16 -7.09 -6.56 0.41
N THR A 17 -7.54 -5.32 0.63
CA THR A 17 -8.61 -4.71 -0.18
C THR A 17 -8.19 -4.58 -1.64
N ILE A 18 -6.98 -4.08 -1.91
CA ILE A 18 -6.45 -3.94 -3.28
C ILE A 18 -6.35 -5.31 -3.96
N TYR A 19 -5.84 -6.32 -3.25
CA TYR A 19 -5.70 -7.66 -3.81
C TYR A 19 -7.04 -8.31 -4.15
N LEU A 20 -8.07 -8.11 -3.31
CA LEU A 20 -9.42 -8.57 -3.60
C LEU A 20 -10.03 -7.80 -4.78
N ILE A 21 -9.89 -6.48 -4.83
CA ILE A 21 -10.32 -5.67 -5.99
C ILE A 21 -9.64 -6.16 -7.27
N TYR A 22 -8.34 -6.46 -7.20
CA TYR A 22 -7.57 -6.90 -8.36
C TYR A 22 -8.20 -8.13 -9.01
N GLY A 23 -8.46 -9.22 -8.28
CA GLY A 23 -9.08 -10.38 -8.94
C GLY A 23 -10.60 -10.36 -9.06
N LEU A 24 -11.27 -9.24 -8.74
CA LEU A 24 -12.59 -8.95 -9.32
C LEU A 24 -12.50 -8.49 -10.79
N LEU A 25 -11.33 -8.09 -11.27
CA LEU A 25 -11.16 -7.66 -12.65
C LEU A 25 -11.23 -8.87 -13.60
N PRO A 26 -11.71 -8.70 -14.85
CA PRO A 26 -11.68 -9.77 -15.85
C PRO A 26 -10.23 -10.10 -16.23
N HIS A 27 -9.85 -11.37 -16.14
CA HIS A 27 -8.54 -11.87 -16.57
C HIS A 27 -8.73 -12.94 -17.64
N ALA A 28 -7.80 -13.00 -18.58
CA ALA A 28 -7.80 -14.05 -19.62
C ALA A 28 -7.53 -15.45 -19.03
N ASP A 29 -6.85 -15.50 -17.89
CA ASP A 29 -6.57 -16.69 -17.11
C ASP A 29 -7.30 -16.62 -15.77
N ASP A 30 -7.76 -17.77 -15.27
CA ASP A 30 -8.46 -17.87 -13.98
C ASP A 30 -7.53 -17.40 -12.84
N PRO A 31 -7.90 -16.39 -12.05
CA PRO A 31 -7.03 -15.87 -10.99
C PRO A 31 -6.73 -16.97 -9.96
N ARG A 32 -5.47 -17.39 -9.89
CA ARG A 32 -5.02 -18.47 -8.99
C ARG A 32 -4.90 -17.97 -7.56
N TYR A 33 -6.00 -17.95 -6.83
CA TYR A 33 -6.00 -17.66 -5.39
C TYR A 33 -5.49 -18.86 -4.58
N THR A 34 -4.17 -18.98 -4.41
CA THR A 34 -3.59 -19.99 -3.53
C THR A 34 -3.48 -19.49 -2.07
N PRO A 35 -3.56 -20.38 -1.05
CA PRO A 35 -3.33 -19.98 0.34
C PRO A 35 -1.95 -19.32 0.55
N PHE A 36 -0.94 -19.77 -0.19
CA PHE A 36 0.40 -19.20 -0.15
C PHE A 36 0.41 -17.76 -0.68
N GLU A 37 -0.26 -17.51 -1.81
CA GLU A 37 -0.36 -16.18 -2.40
C GLU A 37 -1.09 -15.22 -1.47
N ILE A 38 -2.24 -15.64 -0.91
CA ILE A 38 -2.98 -14.85 0.08
C ILE A 38 -2.07 -14.52 1.27
N ALA A 39 -1.39 -15.50 1.85
CA ALA A 39 -0.50 -15.28 2.98
C ALA A 39 0.63 -14.30 2.64
N SER A 40 1.24 -14.43 1.47
CA SER A 40 2.32 -13.56 1.01
C SER A 40 1.85 -12.10 0.88
N VAL A 41 0.66 -11.88 0.32
CA VAL A 41 0.05 -10.56 0.19
C VAL A 41 -0.20 -9.95 1.56
N LEU A 42 -0.79 -10.69 2.50
CA LEU A 42 -1.07 -10.17 3.84
C LEU A 42 0.22 -9.79 4.58
N ILE A 43 1.26 -10.62 4.50
CA ILE A 43 2.55 -10.37 5.14
C ILE A 43 3.22 -9.13 4.54
N VAL A 44 3.30 -9.04 3.21
CA VAL A 44 3.92 -7.91 2.52
C VAL A 44 3.16 -6.62 2.77
N SER A 45 1.84 -6.68 2.82
CA SER A 45 0.98 -5.53 3.14
C SER A 45 1.24 -5.01 4.56
N MET A 46 1.42 -5.89 5.52
CA MET A 46 1.82 -5.53 6.89
C MET A 46 3.22 -4.88 6.92
N LEU A 47 4.19 -5.43 6.19
CA LEU A 47 5.53 -4.85 6.08
C LEU A 47 5.50 -3.45 5.46
N ILE A 48 4.70 -3.24 4.42
CA ILE A 48 4.47 -1.92 3.81
C ILE A 48 3.86 -0.95 4.83
N GLY A 49 2.89 -1.41 5.62
CA GLY A 49 2.33 -0.63 6.73
C GLY A 49 3.41 -0.16 7.71
N LEU A 50 4.36 -1.04 8.07
CA LEU A 50 5.51 -0.67 8.90
C LEU A 50 6.47 0.30 8.20
N LEU A 51 6.68 0.19 6.88
CA LEU A 51 7.50 1.15 6.14
C LEU A 51 6.94 2.57 6.23
N SER A 52 5.64 2.75 6.47
CA SER A 52 5.04 4.07 6.67
C SER A 52 5.51 4.77 7.95
N LEU A 53 6.18 4.07 8.88
CA LEU A 53 6.84 4.69 10.03
C LEU A 53 7.94 5.67 9.61
N ILE A 54 8.48 5.55 8.39
CA ILE A 54 9.46 6.50 7.85
C ILE A 54 8.91 7.94 7.82
N PHE A 55 7.60 8.11 7.70
CA PHE A 55 6.97 9.44 7.69
C PHE A 55 6.92 10.12 9.07
N GLN A 56 7.36 9.44 10.12
CA GLN A 56 7.42 10.00 11.48
C GLN A 56 8.81 10.55 11.82
N THR A 57 9.78 10.43 10.91
CA THR A 57 11.12 10.96 11.15
C THR A 57 11.23 12.41 10.71
N ASP A 58 11.86 13.26 11.52
CA ASP A 58 12.18 14.64 11.13
C ASP A 58 13.58 14.78 10.50
N ARG A 59 14.30 13.66 10.34
CA ARG A 59 15.71 13.65 9.92
C ARG A 59 15.93 13.94 8.43
N ILE A 60 14.92 13.69 7.60
CA ILE A 60 14.99 13.80 6.15
C ILE A 60 13.76 14.53 5.62
N SER A 61 13.88 15.18 4.47
CA SER A 61 12.78 15.89 3.84
C SER A 61 11.61 14.95 3.52
N TRP A 62 10.39 15.48 3.57
CA TRP A 62 9.18 14.72 3.26
C TRP A 62 9.25 14.07 1.87
N THR A 63 9.77 14.79 0.87
CA THR A 63 9.96 14.26 -0.49
C THR A 63 10.89 13.05 -0.50
N LEU A 64 11.99 13.09 0.27
CA LEU A 64 12.92 11.97 0.36
C LEU A 64 12.29 10.78 1.09
N GLN A 65 11.50 11.02 2.14
CA GLN A 65 10.73 9.96 2.82
C GLN A 65 9.77 9.27 1.86
N LEU A 66 9.07 10.05 1.04
CA LEU A 66 8.14 9.53 0.03
C LEU A 66 8.85 8.68 -1.01
N VAL A 67 9.98 9.14 -1.54
CA VAL A 67 10.78 8.39 -2.53
C VAL A 67 11.29 7.09 -1.92
N ILE A 68 11.85 7.12 -0.70
CA ILE A 68 12.33 5.92 -0.03
C ILE A 68 11.18 4.94 0.21
N HIS A 69 10.03 5.42 0.71
CA HIS A 69 8.86 4.59 0.93
C HIS A 69 8.37 3.96 -0.39
N ALA A 70 8.29 4.72 -1.48
CA ALA A 70 7.90 4.22 -2.79
C ALA A 70 8.86 3.11 -3.29
N VAL A 71 10.17 3.33 -3.20
CA VAL A 71 11.19 2.37 -3.63
C VAL A 71 11.15 1.09 -2.79
N CYS A 72 11.10 1.20 -1.46
CA CYS A 72 11.03 0.04 -0.57
C CYS A 72 9.74 -0.77 -0.79
N THR A 73 8.60 -0.09 -0.94
CA THR A 73 7.31 -0.73 -1.24
C THR A 73 7.36 -1.42 -2.60
N PHE A 74 7.94 -0.80 -3.63
CA PHE A 74 8.11 -1.43 -4.94
C PHE A 74 8.96 -2.70 -4.84
N VAL A 75 10.08 -2.66 -4.13
CA VAL A 75 10.96 -3.83 -3.95
C VAL A 75 10.21 -4.97 -3.25
N LEU A 76 9.43 -4.68 -2.21
CA LEU A 76 8.63 -5.70 -1.51
C LEU A 76 7.57 -6.33 -2.44
N VAL A 77 6.80 -5.50 -3.16
CA VAL A 77 5.78 -5.98 -4.11
C VAL A 77 6.42 -6.76 -5.25
N ALA A 78 7.55 -6.28 -5.77
CA ALA A 78 8.29 -6.96 -6.82
C ALA A 78 8.79 -8.34 -6.38
N ALA A 79 9.42 -8.43 -5.20
CA ALA A 79 9.87 -9.68 -4.63
C ALA A 79 8.71 -10.66 -4.42
N MET A 80 7.59 -10.17 -3.90
CA MET A 80 6.36 -10.96 -3.73
C MET A 80 5.81 -11.47 -5.06
N GLY A 81 5.76 -10.63 -6.09
CA GLY A 81 5.29 -11.02 -7.41
C GLY A 81 6.19 -12.06 -8.08
N LEU A 82 7.51 -11.98 -7.89
CA LEU A 82 8.45 -13.01 -8.34
C LEU A 82 8.25 -14.34 -7.62
N ILE A 83 8.05 -14.30 -6.29
CA ILE A 83 7.81 -15.49 -5.45
C ILE A 83 6.50 -16.18 -5.81
N ASN A 84 5.44 -15.43 -6.11
CA ASN A 84 4.14 -15.97 -6.53
C ASN A 84 4.03 -16.23 -8.03
N HIS A 85 5.11 -16.03 -8.79
CA HIS A 85 5.14 -16.23 -10.24
C HIS A 85 4.15 -15.35 -11.02
N TRP A 86 3.80 -14.16 -10.51
CA TRP A 86 2.96 -13.19 -11.22
C TRP A 86 3.63 -12.65 -12.48
N PHE A 87 4.97 -12.61 -12.49
CA PHE A 87 5.80 -12.21 -13.62
C PHE A 87 7.21 -12.80 -13.45
N THR A 88 8.03 -12.68 -14.49
CA THR A 88 9.46 -13.05 -14.45
C THR A 88 10.32 -11.81 -14.31
N LEU A 89 11.61 -11.96 -13.99
CA LEU A 89 12.55 -10.83 -13.96
C LEU A 89 12.60 -10.05 -15.28
N GLN A 90 12.35 -10.72 -16.41
CA GLN A 90 12.34 -10.10 -17.74
C GLN A 90 11.10 -9.24 -17.96
N THR A 91 9.94 -9.67 -17.47
CA THR A 91 8.66 -8.95 -17.62
C THR A 91 8.32 -8.03 -16.45
N MET A 92 9.12 -8.05 -15.38
CA MET A 92 8.92 -7.25 -14.17
C MET A 92 8.77 -5.77 -14.46
N PHE A 93 9.66 -5.16 -15.24
CA PHE A 93 9.58 -3.73 -15.51
C PHE A 93 8.35 -3.35 -16.35
N GLN A 94 7.94 -4.20 -17.29
CA GLN A 94 6.80 -3.92 -18.15
C GLN A 94 5.47 -4.14 -17.43
N ASN A 95 5.36 -5.17 -16.60
CA ASN A 95 4.09 -5.56 -15.97
C ASN A 95 3.95 -5.04 -14.55
N ALA A 96 5.01 -5.12 -13.73
CA ALA A 96 4.95 -4.76 -12.32
C ALA A 96 5.09 -3.26 -12.08
N LEU A 97 5.92 -2.54 -12.86
CA LEU A 97 6.14 -1.11 -12.63
C LEU A 97 4.89 -0.28 -12.88
N TRP A 98 4.20 -0.51 -14.01
CA TRP A 98 3.01 0.27 -14.35
C TRP A 98 1.83 -0.02 -13.42
N SER A 99 1.57 -1.29 -13.12
CA SER A 99 0.54 -1.68 -12.16
C SER A 99 0.84 -1.13 -10.77
N PHE A 100 2.08 -1.21 -10.32
CA PHE A 100 2.54 -0.63 -9.06
C PHE A 100 2.30 0.88 -9.02
N LEU A 101 2.76 1.63 -10.02
CA LEU A 101 2.62 3.09 -10.06
C LEU A 101 1.15 3.51 -10.00
N LEU A 102 0.29 2.84 -10.76
CA LEU A 102 -1.14 3.11 -10.76
C LEU A 102 -1.76 2.86 -9.39
N VAL A 103 -1.52 1.69 -8.79
CA VAL A 103 -2.06 1.34 -7.46
C VAL A 103 -1.49 2.28 -6.40
N TYR A 104 -0.20 2.57 -6.44
CA TYR A 104 0.46 3.44 -5.47
C TYR A 104 -0.12 4.85 -5.49
N VAL A 105 -0.30 5.44 -6.68
CA VAL A 105 -0.94 6.75 -6.83
C VAL A 105 -2.39 6.72 -6.32
N LEU A 106 -3.17 5.69 -6.65
CA LEU A 106 -4.55 5.55 -6.17
C LEU A 106 -4.63 5.48 -4.64
N VAL A 107 -3.74 4.70 -4.01
CA VAL A 107 -3.67 4.62 -2.54
C VAL A 107 -3.34 5.98 -1.94
N TRP A 108 -2.35 6.70 -2.50
CA TRP A 108 -2.00 8.04 -2.03
C TRP A 108 -3.14 9.04 -2.18
N VAL A 109 -3.86 9.01 -3.30
CA VAL A 109 -5.04 9.85 -3.50
C VAL A 109 -6.11 9.52 -2.45
N PHE A 110 -6.38 8.24 -2.21
CA PHE A 110 -7.36 7.82 -1.20
C PHE A 110 -6.96 8.31 0.20
N LEU A 111 -5.69 8.14 0.60
CA LEU A 111 -5.18 8.61 1.87
C LEU A 111 -5.24 10.14 1.99
N ALA A 112 -4.93 10.88 0.92
CA ALA A 112 -5.05 12.33 0.91
C ALA A 112 -6.50 12.79 1.08
N LEU A 113 -7.46 12.11 0.44
CA LEU A 113 -8.89 12.40 0.59
C LEU A 113 -9.37 12.12 2.02
N ASP A 114 -8.97 10.99 2.61
CA ASP A 114 -9.30 10.64 4.00
C ASP A 114 -8.77 11.70 4.99
N GLN A 115 -7.53 12.16 4.80
CA GLN A 115 -6.95 13.24 5.58
C GLN A 115 -7.74 14.55 5.43
N LEU A 116 -8.13 14.93 4.21
CA LEU A 116 -8.93 16.14 3.97
C LEU A 116 -10.30 16.07 4.66
N VAL A 117 -10.97 14.92 4.63
CA VAL A 117 -12.25 14.70 5.31
C VAL A 117 -12.06 14.81 6.82
N THR A 118 -11.03 14.16 7.37
CA THR A 118 -10.71 14.19 8.80
C THR A 118 -10.43 15.61 9.29
N LEU A 119 -9.63 16.38 8.54
CA LEU A 119 -9.35 17.79 8.85
C LEU A 119 -10.63 18.65 8.88
N ARG A 120 -11.53 18.47 7.90
CA ARG A 120 -12.83 19.17 7.87
C ARG A 120 -13.69 18.82 9.07
N GLN A 121 -13.73 17.55 9.49
CA GLN A 121 -14.49 17.12 10.65
C GLN A 121 -13.94 17.72 11.95
N ILE A 122 -12.62 17.77 12.12
CA ILE A 122 -11.96 18.41 13.27
C ILE A 122 -12.33 19.90 13.32
N ASN A 123 -12.18 20.61 12.20
CA ASN A 123 -12.49 22.03 12.12
C ASN A 123 -13.97 22.33 12.42
N ARG A 124 -14.89 21.47 11.97
CA ARG A 124 -16.32 21.61 12.30
C ARG A 124 -16.56 21.50 13.81
N ARG A 125 -15.98 20.48 14.46
CA ARG A 125 -16.12 20.27 15.92
C ARG A 125 -15.50 21.39 16.74
N LEU A 126 -14.41 22.01 16.26
CA LEU A 126 -13.81 23.18 16.91
C LEU A 126 -14.71 24.41 16.80
N LYS A 127 -15.38 24.59 15.66
CA LYS A 127 -16.32 25.69 15.44
C LYS A 127 -17.61 25.55 16.26
N GLU A 128 -18.08 24.33 16.50
CA GLU A 128 -19.27 24.04 17.31
C GLU A 128 -19.03 24.20 18.83
N ARG A 129 -17.76 24.21 19.28
CA ARG A 129 -17.37 24.39 20.68
C ARG A 129 -17.07 25.84 21.07
N ARG A 130 -17.21 26.79 20.14
CA ARG A 130 -16.93 28.21 20.33
C ARG A 130 -18.21 29.00 20.09
#